data_AF-A0A1A9WBD3-F1
#
_entry.id   AF-A0A1A9WBD3-F1
#
_cell.length_a   1.000
_cell.length_b   1.000
_cell.length_c   1.000
_cell.angle_alpha   90.00
_cell.angle_beta   90.00
_cell.angle_gamma   90.00
#
_symmetry.space_group_name_H-M   'P 1'
#
loop_
_entity.id
_entity.type
_entity.pdbx_description
1 polymer ?
#
loop_
_entity_poly.entity_id
_entity_poly.type
_entity_poly.pdbx_seq_one_letter_code
_entity_poly.pdbx_strand_id
1 'polypeptide(L)'
;MKFNSLNMVNGVGLLVIVACCLSAVETQFTCPVQQADDSFAMLYASPTNCSEFYECVRGEAILYVCPVDLHFNARRKVCDYPQRAKCQLPQWTA
;
A
#
# COMPACT_ATOMS: atom_id res chain seq x y z
N MET A 1 -11.67 -10.21 20.26
CA MET A 1 -11.17 -9.21 21.21
C MET A 1 -11.74 -7.86 20.82
N LYS A 2 -12.11 -7.05 21.81
CA LYS A 2 -13.11 -5.98 21.71
C LYS A 2 -12.40 -4.63 21.52
N PHE A 3 -12.58 -3.96 20.38
CA PHE A 3 -12.42 -2.51 20.31
C PHE A 3 -13.79 -1.86 20.22
N ASN A 4 -14.29 -1.55 21.42
CA ASN A 4 -15.36 -0.61 21.68
C ASN A 4 -14.82 0.79 21.45
N SER A 5 -15.18 1.43 20.33
CA SER A 5 -15.05 2.88 20.16
C SER A 5 -16.45 3.44 19.96
N LEU A 6 -17.09 3.81 21.07
CA LEU A 6 -18.27 4.68 21.04
C LEU A 6 -17.86 6.02 20.46
N ASN A 7 -18.71 6.53 19.56
CA ASN A 7 -18.60 7.82 18.85
C ASN A 7 -17.47 7.81 17.82
N MET A 8 -17.80 7.74 16.54
CA MET A 8 -18.25 8.93 15.82
C MET A 8 -18.85 8.45 14.50
N VAL A 9 -19.99 9.01 14.08
CA VAL A 9 -20.73 8.81 12.81
C VAL A 9 -22.02 7.97 12.79
N ASN A 10 -22.75 7.83 13.91
CA ASN A 10 -24.18 7.49 13.85
C ASN A 10 -25.03 8.72 14.18
N GLY A 11 -25.16 9.59 13.18
CA GLY A 11 -25.92 10.83 13.27
C GLY A 11 -26.05 11.47 11.90
N VAL A 12 -26.55 10.73 10.91
CA VAL A 12 -26.88 11.28 9.59
C VAL A 12 -28.19 12.06 9.73
N GLY A 13 -28.10 13.18 10.45
CA GLY A 13 -29.11 14.24 10.44
C GLY A 13 -29.15 14.85 9.05
N LEU A 14 -30.38 15.03 8.55
CA LEU A 14 -30.71 15.74 7.33
C LEU A 14 -29.78 16.95 7.06
N LEU A 15 -29.36 17.08 5.80
CA LEU A 15 -28.75 18.28 5.17
C LEU A 15 -27.26 18.53 5.43
N VAL A 16 -26.38 17.86 4.68
CA VAL A 16 -25.06 18.44 4.34
C VAL A 16 -24.77 18.22 2.86
N ILE A 17 -24.37 19.32 2.25
CA ILE A 17 -24.31 19.66 0.83
C ILE A 17 -23.09 19.00 0.15
N VAL A 18 -23.22 18.76 -1.15
CA VAL A 18 -22.23 18.21 -2.10
C VAL A 18 -20.76 18.44 -1.70
N ALA A 19 -20.02 17.34 -1.54
CA ALA A 19 -18.61 17.29 -1.91
C ALA A 19 -18.27 15.87 -2.39
N CYS A 20 -18.00 15.71 -3.69
CA CYS A 20 -17.48 14.49 -4.32
C CYS A 20 -16.09 14.05 -3.79
N CYS A 21 -15.65 14.51 -2.61
CA CYS A 21 -14.33 14.28 -2.04
C CYS A 21 -14.35 13.41 -0.77
N LEU A 22 -15.45 12.71 -0.48
CA LEU A 22 -15.56 11.76 0.65
C LEU A 22 -14.94 10.39 0.37
N SER A 23 -14.24 10.22 -0.75
CA SER A 23 -13.36 9.08 -0.93
C SER A 23 -12.03 9.39 -0.23
N ALA A 24 -12.00 9.24 1.11
CA ALA A 24 -10.75 8.85 1.75
C ALA A 24 -10.42 7.46 1.20
N VAL A 25 -9.82 7.42 0.00
CA VAL A 25 -9.19 6.22 -0.52
C VAL A 25 -7.96 6.04 0.35
N GLU A 26 -8.11 5.32 1.47
CA GLU A 26 -6.96 4.78 2.17
C GLU A 26 -6.27 3.84 1.17
N THR A 27 -5.11 4.25 0.66
CA THR A 27 -4.26 3.40 -0.18
C THR A 27 -3.65 2.32 0.70
N GLN A 28 -4.47 1.36 1.14
CA GLN A 28 -4.05 0.30 2.05
C GLN A 28 -3.59 -0.91 1.23
N PHE A 29 -2.29 -0.98 0.97
CA PHE A 29 -1.68 -2.21 0.46
C PHE A 29 -1.85 -3.32 1.51
N THR A 30 -2.43 -4.45 1.10
CA THR A 30 -2.62 -5.62 1.97
C THR A 30 -1.76 -6.78 1.48
N CYS A 31 -1.10 -7.48 2.40
CA CYS A 31 -0.30 -8.64 2.07
C CYS A 31 -1.18 -9.76 1.48
N PRO A 32 -0.80 -10.35 0.33
CA PRO A 32 -1.49 -11.52 -0.17
C PRO A 32 -1.44 -12.66 0.85
N VAL A 33 -2.58 -13.35 1.05
CA VAL A 33 -2.68 -14.52 1.94
C VAL A 33 -2.02 -15.71 1.26
N GLN A 34 -0.70 -15.71 1.14
CA GLN A 34 0.06 -16.88 0.74
C GLN A 34 0.23 -17.77 1.98
N GLN A 35 0.14 -19.09 1.81
CA GLN A 35 0.45 -20.06 2.86
C GLN A 35 1.86 -19.76 3.35
N ALA A 36 1.94 -19.14 4.53
CA ALA A 36 3.17 -18.68 5.13
C ALA A 36 3.98 -19.93 5.52
N ASP A 37 4.88 -20.35 4.64
CA ASP A 37 6.09 -21.00 5.10
C ASP A 37 6.88 -19.90 5.83
N ASP A 38 7.07 -20.08 7.14
CA ASP A 38 7.60 -19.10 8.11
C ASP A 38 9.06 -18.70 7.85
N SER A 39 9.59 -19.08 6.69
CA SER A 39 11.02 -19.09 6.38
C SER A 39 11.44 -17.94 5.45
N PHE A 40 10.52 -17.21 4.81
CA PHE A 40 10.88 -16.13 3.87
C PHE A 40 9.95 -14.91 3.92
N ALA A 41 10.53 -13.72 4.12
CA ALA A 41 9.84 -12.44 3.92
C ALA A 41 9.56 -12.20 2.43
N MET A 42 8.35 -11.76 2.10
CA MET A 42 7.94 -11.52 0.70
C MET A 42 7.92 -10.02 0.41
N LEU A 43 8.70 -9.58 -0.58
CA LEU A 43 8.73 -8.17 -1.01
C LEU A 43 7.84 -7.91 -2.23
N TYR A 44 7.05 -6.84 -2.18
CA TYR A 44 6.08 -6.41 -3.20
C TYR A 44 6.30 -4.96 -3.60
N ALA A 45 6.11 -4.64 -4.89
CA ALA A 45 6.19 -3.26 -5.36
C ALA A 45 5.01 -2.43 -4.82
N SER A 46 5.25 -1.15 -4.52
CA SER A 46 4.16 -0.23 -4.21
C SER A 46 3.30 0.02 -5.46
N PRO A 47 1.96 0.02 -5.32
CA PRO A 47 1.05 0.30 -6.43
C PRO A 47 1.00 1.79 -6.81
N THR A 48 1.56 2.68 -5.99
CA THR A 48 1.44 4.14 -6.13
C THR A 48 2.78 4.85 -6.33
N ASN A 49 3.90 4.24 -5.95
CA ASN A 49 5.21 4.88 -6.03
C ASN A 49 6.31 3.87 -6.39
N CYS A 50 7.05 4.11 -7.48
CA CYS A 50 8.12 3.22 -7.92
C CYS A 50 9.30 3.12 -6.94
N SER A 51 9.50 4.15 -6.12
CA SER A 51 10.55 4.20 -5.11
C SER A 51 10.14 3.55 -3.79
N GLU A 52 8.95 2.95 -3.73
CA GLU A 52 8.42 2.30 -2.53
C GLU A 52 8.16 0.81 -2.76
N PHE A 53 8.31 0.03 -1.70
CA PHE A 53 7.96 -1.38 -1.69
C PHE A 53 7.50 -1.82 -0.30
N TYR A 54 6.78 -2.93 -0.26
CA TYR A 54 6.28 -3.51 0.98
C TYR A 54 6.99 -4.82 1.27
N GLU A 55 7.42 -5.00 2.51
CA GLU A 55 7.80 -6.30 3.05
C GLU A 55 6.62 -6.89 3.80
N CYS A 56 6.21 -8.09 3.42
CA CYS A 56 5.19 -8.84 4.10
C CYS A 56 5.82 -9.80 5.10
N VAL A 57 5.62 -9.53 6.39
CA VAL A 57 6.06 -10.39 7.50
C VAL A 57 4.82 -10.83 8.27
N ARG A 58 4.52 -12.14 8.28
CA ARG A 58 3.34 -12.70 8.97
C ARG A 58 2.02 -12.02 8.62
N GLY A 59 1.87 -11.60 7.35
CA GLY A 59 0.67 -10.93 6.84
C GLY A 59 0.60 -9.42 7.11
N GLU A 60 1.59 -8.85 7.80
CA GLU A 60 1.71 -7.41 8.01
C GLU A 60 2.59 -6.78 6.92
N ALA A 61 2.11 -5.69 6.30
CA ALA A 61 2.83 -4.97 5.27
C ALA A 61 3.63 -3.81 5.88
N ILE A 62 4.95 -3.88 5.75
CA ILE A 62 5.87 -2.83 6.20
C ILE A 62 6.35 -2.05 4.96
N LEU A 63 6.10 -0.75 4.93
CA LEU A 63 6.54 0.13 3.85
C LEU A 63 8.02 0.46 3.98
N TYR A 64 8.75 0.33 2.86
CA TYR A 64 10.12 0.75 2.70
C TYR A 64 10.28 1.67 1.50
N VAL A 65 11.23 2.58 1.60
CA VAL A 65 11.58 3.53 0.54
C VAL A 65 12.98 3.21 0.04
N CYS A 66 13.13 3.11 -1.27
CA CYS A 66 14.41 2.97 -1.92
C CYS A 66 15.28 4.24 -1.75
N PRO A 67 16.61 4.12 -1.79
CA PRO A 67 17.49 5.28 -1.88
C PRO A 67 17.16 6.18 -3.07
N VAL A 68 17.65 7.42 -3.04
CA VAL A 68 17.35 8.44 -4.06
C VAL A 68 17.56 7.90 -5.47
N ASP A 69 16.62 8.24 -6.36
CA ASP A 69 16.59 7.85 -7.79
C ASP A 69 16.61 6.35 -8.09
N LEU A 70 16.35 5.48 -7.09
CA LEU A 70 16.19 4.05 -7.29
C LEU A 70 14.73 3.63 -7.19
N HIS A 71 14.36 2.68 -8.05
CA HIS A 71 13.04 2.06 -8.08
C HIS A 71 13.14 0.62 -7.58
N PHE A 72 12.08 0.13 -6.93
CA PHE A 72 12.03 -1.26 -6.53
C PHE A 72 11.90 -2.18 -7.76
N ASN A 73 12.86 -3.11 -7.90
CA ASN A 73 12.84 -4.14 -8.93
C ASN A 73 12.16 -5.40 -8.38
N ALA A 74 10.86 -5.56 -8.66
CA ALA A 74 10.07 -6.68 -8.15
C ALA A 74 10.56 -8.07 -8.57
N ARG A 75 11.30 -8.18 -9.68
CA ARG A 75 11.90 -9.43 -10.18
C ARG A 75 13.17 -9.79 -9.40
N ARG A 76 14.01 -8.79 -9.10
CA ARG A 76 15.29 -8.98 -8.41
C ARG A 76 15.21 -8.80 -6.90
N LYS A 77 14.08 -8.28 -6.40
CA LYS A 77 13.83 -7.99 -4.97
C LYS A 77 14.85 -7.01 -4.37
N VAL A 78 15.25 -6.00 -5.14
CA VAL A 78 16.22 -4.96 -4.73
C VAL A 78 15.83 -3.59 -5.28
N CYS A 79 16.31 -2.52 -4.65
CA CYS A 79 16.29 -1.19 -5.26
C CYS A 79 17.30 -1.12 -6.40
N ASP A 80 16.86 -0.65 -7.56
CA ASP A 80 17.62 -0.68 -8.79
C ASP A 80 17.36 0.59 -9.62
N TYR A 81 18.21 0.88 -10.59
CA TYR A 81 17.99 1.99 -11.51
C TYR A 81 16.66 1.83 -12.27
N PRO A 82 15.92 2.91 -12.54
CA PRO A 82 14.60 2.86 -13.17
C PRO A 82 14.55 2.02 -14.46
N GLN A 83 15.59 2.12 -15.29
CA GLN A 83 15.72 1.40 -16.56
C GLN A 83 15.77 -0.13 -16.39
N ARG A 84 16.29 -0.61 -15.25
CA ARG A 84 16.39 -2.03 -14.89
C ARG A 84 15.19 -2.50 -14.07
N ALA A 85 14.67 -1.65 -13.20
CA ALA A 85 13.49 -1.93 -12.39
C ALA A 85 12.22 -2.05 -13.24
N LYS A 86 12.13 -1.27 -14.33
CA LYS A 86 10.99 -1.25 -15.25
C LYS A 86 9.64 -1.16 -14.52
N CYS A 87 9.59 -0.29 -13.51
CA CYS A 87 8.39 -0.05 -12.73
C CYS A 87 7.24 0.38 -13.66
N GLN A 88 6.08 -0.26 -13.48
CA GLN A 88 4.85 0.05 -14.19
C GLN A 88 3.79 0.36 -13.14
N LEU A 89 3.63 1.64 -12.81
CA LEU A 89 2.50 2.04 -11.98
C LEU A 89 1.22 1.87 -12.81
N PRO A 90 0.13 1.34 -12.22
CA PRO A 90 -1.18 1.47 -12.84
C PRO A 90 -1.44 2.96 -13.09
N GLN A 91 -1.77 3.29 -14.33
CA GLN A 91 -1.90 4.65 -14.84
C GLN A 91 -3.18 5.33 -14.32
N TRP A 92 -3.54 5.16 -13.04
CA TRP A 92 -4.62 5.93 -12.41
C TRP A 92 -4.04 7.14 -11.69
N THR A 93 -3.23 7.89 -12.43
CA THR A 93 -2.75 9.21 -12.05
C THR A 93 -3.48 10.21 -12.93
N ALA A 94 -4.48 10.88 -12.34
CA ALA A 94 -5.13 12.13 -12.75
C ALA A 94 -5.73 12.21 -14.17
#